data_AF-A0A6M3ZXQ1-F1
#
_entry.id   AF-A0A6M3ZXQ1-F1
#
_cell.length_a   1.000
_cell.length_b   1.000
_cell.length_c   1.000
_cell.angle_alpha   90.00
_cell.angle_beta   90.00
_cell.angle_gamma   90.00
#
_symmetry.space_group_name_H-M   'P 1'
#
loop_
_entity.id
_entity.type
_entity.pdbx_description
1 polymer ?
#
loop_
_entity_poly.entity_id
_entity_poly.type
_entity_poly.pdbx_seq_one_letter_code
_entity_poly.pdbx_strand_id
1 'polypeptide(L)'
;MSSNFYHVRVELHKPHHSEDAYIRLHEKMEKAGYQVTVRARDGAEYHLPRATYLKSAPTGQASAISNEVLAIAESVAAKGHAGVMVSESVDLQIRGLKKVEKATLSSQIKVAPTKVPATTSAGAPKILFSQFKAQQEKK
;
A
#
# COMPACT_ATOMS: atom_id res chain seq x y z
N MET A 1 6.41 4.02 -25.71
CA MET A 1 6.43 2.55 -25.57
C MET A 1 5.15 2.14 -24.86
N SER A 2 4.44 1.12 -25.37
CA SER A 2 3.25 0.61 -24.70
C SER A 2 3.64 -0.12 -23.42
N SER A 3 2.98 0.21 -22.31
CA SER A 3 3.13 -0.51 -21.04
C SER A 3 2.19 -1.72 -21.02
N ASN A 4 2.65 -2.80 -20.40
CA ASN A 4 1.83 -3.95 -20.08
C ASN A 4 1.86 -4.25 -18.57
N PHE A 5 0.92 -5.07 -18.11
CA PHE A 5 0.93 -5.61 -16.76
C PHE A 5 1.65 -6.96 -16.74
N TYR A 6 2.36 -7.23 -15.64
CA TYR A 6 3.02 -8.49 -15.38
C TYR A 6 2.51 -9.05 -14.07
N HIS A 7 2.01 -10.28 -14.10
CA HIS A 7 1.77 -11.07 -12.90
C HIS A 7 3.06 -11.73 -12.46
N VAL A 8 3.34 -11.61 -11.17
CA VAL A 8 4.52 -12.19 -10.54
C VAL A 8 4.06 -13.07 -9.40
N ARG A 9 4.50 -14.33 -9.37
CA ARG A 9 4.36 -15.22 -8.22
C ARG A 9 5.74 -15.54 -7.68
N VAL A 10 5.90 -15.41 -6.36
CA VAL A 10 7.11 -15.81 -5.66
C VAL A 10 6.80 -16.99 -4.75
N GLU A 11 7.72 -17.94 -4.72
CA GLU A 11 7.74 -19.04 -3.78
C GLU A 11 9.04 -19.00 -2.97
N LEU A 12 8.93 -19.06 -1.64
CA LEU A 12 10.09 -19.20 -0.77
C LEU A 12 10.19 -20.66 -0.31
N HIS A 13 11.32 -21.30 -0.58
CA HIS A 13 11.55 -22.70 -0.23
C HIS A 13 12.02 -22.83 1.23
N LYS A 14 11.93 -24.05 1.78
CA LYS A 14 12.50 -24.36 3.09
C LYS A 14 14.03 -24.11 3.10
N PRO A 15 14.62 -23.69 4.23
CA PRO A 15 13.97 -23.44 5.52
C PRO A 15 13.30 -22.06 5.65
N HIS A 16 13.34 -21.22 4.62
CA HIS A 16 12.89 -19.82 4.64
C HIS A 16 11.39 -19.62 4.36
N HIS A 17 10.62 -20.71 4.36
CA HIS A 17 9.17 -20.71 4.19
C HIS A 17 8.47 -20.37 5.52
N SER A 18 8.59 -19.12 5.98
CA SER A 18 7.92 -18.63 7.21
C SER A 18 7.11 -17.35 6.97
N GLU A 19 6.17 -17.04 7.87
CA GLU A 19 5.37 -15.81 7.78
C GLU A 19 6.24 -14.55 7.72
N ASP A 20 7.21 -14.43 8.61
CA ASP A 20 8.14 -13.30 8.67
C ASP A 20 8.97 -13.14 7.39
N ALA A 21 9.28 -14.24 6.70
CA ALA A 21 9.95 -14.17 5.40
C ALA A 21 9.02 -13.57 4.34
N TYR A 22 7.75 -13.98 4.29
CA TYR A 22 6.79 -13.39 3.37
C TYR A 22 6.46 -11.94 3.70
N ILE A 23 6.38 -11.53 4.98
CA ILE A 23 6.22 -10.13 5.37
C ILE A 23 7.37 -9.28 4.80
N ARG A 24 8.62 -9.70 5.03
CA ARG A 24 9.80 -9.01 4.49
C ARG A 24 9.83 -9.00 2.97
N LEU A 25 9.39 -10.07 2.32
CA LEU A 25 9.24 -10.13 0.87
C LEU A 25 8.23 -9.09 0.39
N HIS A 26 7.04 -9.02 1.01
CA HIS A 26 6.01 -8.04 0.67
C HIS A 26 6.53 -6.61 0.78
N GLU A 27 7.17 -6.25 1.89
CA GLU A 27 7.75 -4.92 2.07
C GLU A 27 8.76 -4.55 0.99
N LYS A 28 9.63 -5.49 0.59
CA LYS A 28 10.63 -5.24 -0.45
C LYS A 28 10.00 -5.12 -1.85
N MET A 29 9.01 -5.97 -2.14
CA MET A 29 8.27 -5.93 -3.40
C MET A 29 7.49 -4.62 -3.54
N GLU A 30 6.83 -4.16 -2.48
CA GLU A 30 6.14 -2.86 -2.48
C GLU A 30 7.11 -1.69 -2.68
N LYS A 31 8.27 -1.72 -2.02
CA LYS A 31 9.34 -0.72 -2.23
C LYS A 31 9.87 -0.71 -3.67
N ALA A 32 9.90 -1.86 -4.34
CA ALA A 32 10.23 -1.97 -5.77
C ALA A 32 9.04 -1.62 -6.70
N GLY A 33 7.91 -1.19 -6.13
CA GLY A 33 6.73 -0.73 -6.85
C GLY A 33 5.90 -1.86 -7.45
N TYR A 34 5.93 -3.04 -6.83
CA TYR A 34 5.02 -4.15 -7.11
C TYR A 34 3.78 -4.04 -6.21
N GLN A 35 2.60 -4.29 -6.76
CA GLN A 35 1.32 -4.15 -6.07
C GLN A 35 0.80 -5.50 -5.60
N VAL A 36 0.26 -5.56 -4.38
CA VAL A 36 -0.44 -6.74 -3.82
C VAL A 36 -1.95 -6.71 -4.08
N THR A 37 -2.41 -5.72 -4.83
CA THR A 37 -3.81 -5.55 -5.22
C THR A 37 -3.93 -5.45 -6.73
N VAL A 38 -5.15 -5.63 -7.23
CA VAL A 38 -5.50 -5.41 -8.62
C VAL A 38 -6.86 -4.73 -8.73
N ARG A 39 -6.96 -3.80 -9.67
CA ARG A 39 -8.22 -3.13 -10.00
C ARG A 39 -8.93 -3.87 -11.13
N ALA A 40 -10.15 -4.32 -10.87
CA ALA A 40 -11.00 -4.95 -11.87
C ALA A 40 -11.65 -3.90 -12.79
N ARG A 41 -12.27 -4.36 -13.89
CA ARG A 41 -12.96 -3.49 -14.86
C ARG A 41 -14.15 -2.74 -14.28
N ASP A 42 -14.79 -3.29 -13.24
CA ASP A 42 -15.86 -2.63 -12.48
C ASP A 42 -15.34 -1.49 -11.58
N GLY A 43 -14.03 -1.27 -11.55
CA GLY A 43 -13.37 -0.24 -10.75
C GLY A 43 -13.09 -0.66 -9.30
N ALA A 44 -13.56 -1.83 -8.86
CA ALA A 44 -13.28 -2.36 -7.54
C ALA A 44 -11.83 -2.88 -7.44
N GLU A 45 -11.27 -2.82 -6.25
CA GLU A 45 -9.90 -3.26 -5.96
C GLU A 45 -9.94 -4.54 -5.13
N TYR A 46 -9.09 -5.50 -5.47
CA TYR A 46 -9.05 -6.82 -4.84
C TYR A 46 -7.63 -7.16 -4.40
N HIS A 47 -7.51 -7.84 -3.27
CA HIS A 47 -6.24 -8.42 -2.84
C HIS A 47 -5.86 -9.60 -3.74
N LEU A 48 -4.62 -9.60 -4.23
CA LEU A 48 -4.05 -10.74 -4.92
C LEU A 48 -3.77 -11.88 -3.91
N PRO A 49 -3.67 -13.14 -4.37
CA PRO A 49 -3.22 -14.24 -3.52
C PRO A 49 -1.85 -13.94 -2.90
N ARG A 50 -1.56 -14.57 -1.77
CA ARG A 50 -0.26 -14.42 -1.07
C ARG A 50 0.92 -14.57 -2.03
N ALA A 51 1.95 -13.74 -1.84
CA ALA A 51 3.16 -13.72 -2.68
C ALA A 51 2.89 -13.59 -4.18
N THR A 52 1.75 -13.02 -4.54
CA THR A 52 1.40 -12.68 -5.93
C THR A 52 1.34 -11.17 -6.04
N TYR A 53 1.94 -10.65 -7.12
CA TYR A 53 2.10 -9.23 -7.32
C TYR A 53 1.79 -8.83 -8.76
N LEU A 54 1.50 -7.54 -8.93
CA LEU A 54 1.30 -6.91 -10.23
C LEU A 54 2.32 -5.79 -10.43
N LYS A 55 2.91 -5.71 -11.63
CA LYS A 55 3.78 -4.61 -12.04
C LYS A 55 3.32 -4.07 -13.40
N SER A 56 3.24 -2.75 -13.53
CA SER A 56 3.18 -2.13 -14.86
C SER A 56 4.60 -1.77 -15.31
N ALA A 57 4.96 -2.20 -16.52
CA ALA A 57 6.26 -1.93 -17.12
C ALA A 57 6.14 -1.94 -18.66
N PRO A 58 7.12 -1.43 -19.42
CA PRO A 58 7.14 -1.60 -20.88
C PRO A 58 6.96 -3.05 -21.32
N THR A 59 6.42 -3.25 -22.51
CA THR A 59 6.29 -4.59 -23.14
C THR A 59 7.67 -5.24 -23.32
N GLY A 60 7.78 -6.56 -23.15
CA GLY A 60 9.04 -7.31 -23.31
C GLY A 60 9.96 -7.34 -22.08
N GLN A 61 9.50 -6.86 -20.92
CA GLN A 61 10.29 -6.73 -19.69
C GLN A 61 10.23 -7.98 -18.79
N ALA A 62 9.59 -9.07 -19.20
CA ALA A 62 9.38 -10.26 -18.36
C ALA A 62 10.69 -10.81 -17.77
N SER A 63 11.76 -10.91 -18.57
CA SER A 63 13.06 -11.41 -18.10
C SER A 63 13.71 -10.46 -17.09
N ALA A 64 13.69 -9.16 -17.35
CA ALA A 64 14.23 -8.16 -16.43
C ALA A 64 13.49 -8.18 -15.07
N ILE A 65 12.15 -8.25 -15.12
CA ILE A 65 11.30 -8.38 -13.93
C ILE A 65 11.62 -9.68 -13.19
N SER A 66 11.75 -10.81 -13.88
CA SER A 66 12.06 -12.09 -13.22
C SER A 66 13.42 -12.06 -12.51
N ASN A 67 14.43 -11.45 -13.11
CA ASN A 67 15.77 -11.32 -12.51
C ASN A 67 15.74 -10.38 -11.29
N GLU A 68 15.05 -9.25 -11.39
CA GLU A 68 14.88 -8.31 -10.27
C GLU A 68 14.17 -8.99 -9.09
N VAL A 69 13.04 -9.63 -9.34
CA VAL A 69 12.24 -10.29 -8.30
C VAL A 69 12.98 -11.46 -7.69
N LEU A 70 13.73 -12.24 -8.47
CA LEU A 70 14.56 -13.32 -7.94
C LEU A 70 15.62 -12.76 -6.99
N ALA A 71 16.31 -11.68 -7.36
CA ALA A 71 17.28 -11.04 -6.48
C ALA A 71 16.65 -10.53 -5.18
N ILE A 72 15.44 -9.94 -5.24
CA ILE A 72 14.68 -9.54 -4.06
C ILE A 72 14.34 -10.76 -3.18
N ALA A 73 13.82 -11.83 -3.77
CA ALA A 73 13.42 -13.04 -3.04
C ALA A 73 14.62 -13.74 -2.40
N GLU A 74 15.74 -13.87 -3.11
CA GLU A 74 16.98 -14.44 -2.58
C GLU A 74 17.59 -13.58 -1.47
N SER A 75 17.37 -12.26 -1.48
CA SER A 75 17.78 -11.40 -0.36
C SER A 75 16.97 -11.65 0.93
N VAL A 76 15.88 -12.40 0.85
CA VAL A 76 15.02 -12.79 1.98
C VAL A 76 15.24 -14.26 2.35
N ALA A 77 15.31 -15.15 1.37
CA ALA A 77 15.41 -16.60 1.57
C ALA A 77 16.82 -17.18 1.40
N ALA A 78 17.83 -16.35 1.18
CA ALA A 78 19.15 -16.78 0.69
C ALA A 78 19.12 -17.36 -0.73
N LYS A 79 20.29 -17.36 -1.37
CA LYS A 79 20.47 -17.77 -2.77
C LYS A 79 20.05 -19.23 -2.98
N GLY A 80 19.29 -19.50 -4.04
CA GLY A 80 18.82 -20.86 -4.39
C GLY A 80 17.59 -21.35 -3.61
N HIS A 81 17.03 -20.54 -2.71
CA HIS A 81 15.85 -20.91 -1.91
C HIS A 81 14.60 -20.09 -2.29
N ALA A 82 14.56 -19.56 -3.51
CA ALA A 82 13.41 -18.85 -4.06
C ALA A 82 13.08 -19.32 -5.48
N GLY A 83 11.79 -19.35 -5.79
CA GLY A 83 11.24 -19.54 -7.13
C GLY A 83 10.44 -18.31 -7.56
N VAL A 84 10.54 -17.95 -8.84
CA VAL A 84 9.81 -16.81 -9.41
C VAL A 84 9.16 -17.23 -10.72
N MET A 85 7.87 -16.93 -10.86
CA MET A 85 7.14 -17.03 -12.11
C MET A 85 6.66 -15.63 -12.51
N VAL A 86 6.96 -15.23 -13.74
CA VAL A 86 6.51 -13.97 -14.33
C VAL A 86 5.75 -14.26 -15.61
N SER A 87 4.56 -13.69 -15.73
CA SER A 87 3.77 -13.76 -16.95
C SER A 87 3.29 -12.37 -17.35
N GLU A 88 3.41 -12.05 -18.62
CA GLU A 88 2.79 -10.88 -19.21
C GLU A 88 1.27 -11.09 -19.28
N SER A 89 0.51 -10.12 -18.74
CA SER A 89 -0.94 -10.20 -18.66
C SER A 89 -1.57 -9.77 -19.98
N VAL A 90 -2.34 -10.66 -20.61
CA VAL A 90 -3.21 -10.31 -21.75
C VAL A 90 -4.64 -10.06 -21.28
N ASP A 91 -5.11 -10.86 -20.32
CA ASP A 91 -6.39 -10.68 -19.64
C ASP A 91 -6.29 -11.23 -18.21
N LEU A 92 -7.10 -10.67 -17.30
CA LEU A 92 -7.17 -11.11 -15.92
C LEU A 92 -8.63 -11.22 -15.47
N GLN A 93 -9.04 -12.43 -15.14
CA GLN A 93 -10.38 -12.72 -14.61
C GLN A 93 -10.32 -12.84 -13.09
N ILE A 94 -11.11 -12.02 -12.40
CA ILE A 94 -11.18 -11.99 -10.93
C ILE A 94 -12.46 -12.69 -10.48
N ARG A 95 -12.33 -13.72 -9.64
CA ARG A 95 -13.42 -14.49 -9.04
C ARG A 95 -13.03 -14.88 -7.61
N GLY A 96 -13.92 -14.63 -6.63
CA GLY A 96 -13.71 -15.07 -5.25
C GLY A 96 -12.59 -14.37 -4.45
N LEU A 97 -11.90 -13.37 -5.01
CA LEU A 97 -10.89 -12.61 -4.28
C LEU A 97 -11.52 -11.62 -3.29
N LYS A 98 -10.80 -11.36 -2.19
CA LYS A 98 -11.22 -10.40 -1.16
C LYS A 98 -11.12 -8.98 -1.71
N LYS A 99 -12.20 -8.21 -1.62
CA LYS A 99 -12.21 -6.77 -1.94
C LYS A 99 -11.38 -5.99 -0.92
N VAL A 100 -10.68 -4.96 -1.38
CA VAL A 100 -10.07 -3.95 -0.50
C VAL A 100 -11.19 -3.08 0.03
N GLU A 101 -11.42 -3.12 1.34
CA GLU A 101 -12.37 -2.22 1.99
C GLU A 101 -11.77 -0.82 2.02
N LYS A 102 -12.37 0.11 1.28
CA LYS A 102 -12.04 1.53 1.43
C LYS A 102 -12.59 1.97 2.78
N ALA A 103 -11.72 2.42 3.68
CA ALA A 103 -12.15 3.02 4.94
C ALA A 103 -13.01 4.26 4.61
N THR A 104 -14.33 4.13 4.74
CA THR A 104 -15.27 5.24 4.61
C THR A 104 -15.13 6.16 5.83
N LEU A 105 -14.18 7.08 5.78
CA LEU A 105 -14.03 8.17 6.75
C LEU A 105 -15.12 9.25 6.53
N SER A 106 -16.40 8.89 6.64
CA SER A 106 -17.49 9.89 6.57
C SER A 106 -18.74 9.58 7.40
N SER A 107 -18.73 8.58 8.28
CA SER A 107 -19.94 8.21 9.05
C SER A 107 -19.86 8.39 10.56
N GLN A 108 -18.80 8.99 11.11
CA GLN A 108 -18.66 9.16 12.57
C GLN A 108 -18.42 10.60 13.06
N ILE A 109 -18.79 11.63 12.29
CA ILE A 109 -19.14 12.91 12.96
C ILE A 109 -20.56 12.74 13.49
N LYS A 110 -20.68 12.06 14.63
CA LYS A 110 -21.85 12.20 15.50
C LYS A 110 -21.74 13.61 16.08
N VAL A 111 -22.21 14.62 15.34
CA VAL A 111 -22.41 15.95 15.88
C VAL A 111 -23.46 15.76 16.96
N ALA A 112 -23.03 15.71 18.23
CA ALA A 112 -23.94 15.81 19.34
C ALA A 112 -24.73 17.12 19.12
N PRO A 113 -26.07 17.12 19.23
CA PRO A 113 -26.80 18.38 19.24
C PRO A 113 -26.31 19.17 20.44
N THR A 114 -25.50 20.19 20.19
CA THR A 114 -25.11 21.17 21.19
C THR A 114 -26.39 21.83 21.68
N LYS A 115 -26.84 21.42 22.87
CA LYS A 115 -27.95 22.03 23.58
C LYS A 115 -27.61 23.51 23.74
N VAL A 116 -28.28 24.37 22.96
CA VAL A 116 -28.19 25.82 23.07
C VAL A 116 -28.83 26.22 24.41
N PRO A 117 -28.13 26.84 25.37
CA PRO A 117 -28.77 27.53 26.47
C PRO A 117 -29.06 28.97 26.02
N ALA A 118 -30.30 29.40 26.21
CA ALA A 118 -30.72 30.78 26.00
C ALA A 118 -30.00 31.73 26.99
N THR A 119 -29.35 32.74 26.41
CA THR A 119 -29.17 34.14 26.82
C THR A 119 -29.00 34.49 28.31
N THR A 120 -27.86 35.12 28.63
CA THR A 120 -27.84 36.35 29.47
C THR A 120 -26.68 37.22 29.02
N SER A 121 -26.98 38.49 28.74
CA SER A 121 -26.01 39.53 28.39
C SER A 121 -25.23 39.98 29.63
N ALA A 122 -23.92 40.21 29.50
CA ALA A 122 -23.21 41.31 30.16
C ALA A 122 -21.69 41.20 29.90
N GLY A 123 -21.08 42.33 29.50
CA GLY A 123 -19.68 42.62 29.78
C GLY A 123 -18.66 42.18 28.73
N ALA A 124 -18.23 43.13 27.89
CA ALA A 124 -16.95 43.03 27.18
C ALA A 124 -15.79 42.87 28.18
N PRO A 125 -14.73 42.10 27.84
CA PRO A 125 -13.43 42.76 27.83
C PRO A 125 -12.43 42.27 26.77
N LYS A 126 -11.73 43.28 26.23
CA LYS A 126 -10.30 43.37 25.92
C LYS A 126 -9.64 42.19 25.18
N ILE A 127 -9.40 42.43 23.90
CA ILE A 127 -8.43 41.72 23.06
C ILE A 127 -7.03 41.90 23.70
N LEU A 128 -6.48 40.82 24.27
CA LEU A 128 -5.08 40.75 24.67
C LEU A 128 -4.33 39.94 23.61
N PHE A 129 -3.70 40.65 22.68
CA PHE A 129 -2.76 40.09 21.71
C PHE A 129 -1.53 39.59 22.46
N SER A 130 -1.42 38.28 22.68
CA SER A 130 -0.20 37.69 23.24
C SER A 130 0.80 37.42 22.11
N GLN A 131 1.89 38.16 22.16
CA GLN A 131 3.06 38.03 21.29
C GLN A 131 3.78 36.71 21.60
N PHE A 132 3.92 35.84 20.60
CA PHE A 132 4.91 34.77 20.65
C PHE A 132 6.16 35.23 19.88
N LYS A 133 7.17 35.70 20.63
CA LYS A 133 8.56 35.72 20.19
C LYS A 133 9.19 34.40 20.65
N ALA A 134 9.62 33.57 19.72
CA ALA A 134 10.59 32.51 20.01
C ALA A 134 11.97 32.98 19.52
N GLN A 135 12.84 33.26 20.49
CA GLN A 135 14.28 33.29 20.31
C GLN A 135 14.76 31.90 19.88
N GLN A 136 15.62 31.86 18.87
CA GLN A 136 16.61 30.79 18.72
C GLN A 136 17.95 31.39 19.15
N GLU A 137 18.58 30.75 20.14
CA GLU A 137 19.87 31.12 20.67
C GLU A 137 21.02 30.77 19.72
N LYS A 138 22.11 31.50 19.91
CA LYS A 138 23.39 31.41 19.20
C LYS A 138 24.19 30.20 19.68
N LYS A 139 25.08 29.74 18.80
CA LYS A 139 26.48 29.29 19.04
C LYS A 139 26.77 28.39 20.23
#